data_AF-A0A197JH17-F1
#
_entry.id   AF-A0A197JH17-F1
#
_cell.length_a   1.000
_cell.length_b   1.000
_cell.length_c   1.000
_cell.angle_alpha   90.00
_cell.angle_beta   90.00
_cell.angle_gamma   90.00
#
_symmetry.space_group_name_H-M   'P 1'
#
loop_
_entity.id
_entity.type
_entity.pdbx_description
1 polymer ?
#
loop_
_entity_poly.entity_id
_entity_poly.type
_entity_poly.pdbx_seq_one_letter_code
_entity_poly.pdbx_strand_id
1 'polypeptide(L)'
;MKNDIEVLDIIYHLGNGYLKLKDWAIKPYAILGSKFEEAIFIDADSYFLRTPEVLFDDPGYLATGGLFFYDRTITPGWRKGPEWIRANIPFMSNIPQASRSFRGTTSHEHKSGVVVIRRLPALISVCKMNSFWERYLSVYQTNVLY
;
A
#
# COMPACT_ATOMS: atom_id res chain seq x y z
N MET A 1 32.17 14.15 -1.56
CA MET A 1 31.00 13.30 -1.26
C MET A 1 30.17 13.23 -2.51
N LYS A 2 29.81 12.05 -3.00
CA LYS A 2 28.72 11.94 -3.98
C LYS A 2 27.44 12.33 -3.26
N ASN A 3 26.62 13.18 -3.89
CA ASN A 3 25.28 13.46 -3.38
C ASN A 3 24.40 12.25 -3.70
N ASP A 4 24.45 11.22 -2.84
CA ASP A 4 23.64 9.99 -2.98
C ASP A 4 22.20 10.19 -2.43
N ILE A 5 21.83 11.42 -2.09
CA ILE A 5 20.52 11.79 -1.55
C ILE A 5 19.87 12.80 -2.49
N GLU A 6 18.64 12.50 -2.90
CA GLU A 6 17.79 13.38 -3.70
C GLU A 6 16.47 13.56 -2.96
N VAL A 7 15.99 14.81 -2.90
CA VAL A 7 14.70 15.15 -2.30
C VAL A 7 13.74 15.55 -3.41
N LEU A 8 12.60 14.88 -3.48
CA LEU A 8 11.58 15.09 -4.49
C LEU A 8 10.24 15.44 -3.84
N ASP A 9 9.70 16.63 -4.13
CA ASP A 9 8.32 16.96 -3.78
C ASP A 9 7.36 16.37 -4.81
N ILE A 10 6.84 15.19 -4.48
CA ILE A 10 5.92 14.49 -5.37
C ILE A 10 4.55 15.15 -5.51
N ILE A 11 4.13 16.01 -4.56
CA ILE A 11 2.87 16.76 -4.66
C ILE A 11 2.98 17.78 -5.78
N TYR A 12 4.12 18.46 -5.84
CA TYR A 12 4.44 19.39 -6.91
C TYR A 12 4.59 18.66 -8.25
N HIS A 13 5.39 17.58 -8.29
CA HIS A 13 5.67 16.86 -9.54
C HIS A 13 4.46 16.17 -10.18
N LEU A 14 3.53 15.63 -9.39
CA LEU A 14 2.35 14.93 -9.92
C LEU A 14 1.16 15.86 -10.19
N GLY A 15 1.22 17.11 -9.72
CA GLY A 15 0.10 18.06 -9.84
C GLY A 15 -1.08 17.66 -8.96
N ASN A 16 -1.13 18.15 -7.73
CA ASN A 16 -2.13 17.72 -6.75
C ASN A 16 -3.54 18.30 -6.90
N GLY A 17 -3.81 19.07 -7.97
CA GLY A 17 -5.12 19.70 -8.20
C GLY A 17 -6.27 18.69 -8.33
N TYR A 18 -6.03 17.60 -9.07
CA TYR A 18 -7.01 16.53 -9.25
C TYR A 18 -6.87 15.42 -8.21
N LEU A 19 -5.64 14.95 -7.95
CA LEU A 19 -5.40 13.78 -7.09
C LEU A 19 -5.76 14.02 -5.62
N LYS A 20 -5.65 15.27 -5.15
CA LYS A 20 -5.93 15.70 -3.76
C LYS A 20 -5.30 14.77 -2.72
N LEU A 21 -4.07 14.33 -2.97
CA LEU A 21 -3.25 13.53 -2.08
C LEU A 21 -3.08 14.27 -0.76
N LYS A 22 -3.33 13.54 0.33
CA LYS A 22 -3.18 13.99 1.72
C LYS A 22 -2.77 12.80 2.58
N ASP A 23 -1.98 13.10 3.60
CA ASP A 23 -1.57 12.15 4.63
C ASP A 23 -0.96 10.86 4.06
N TRP A 24 -1.31 9.71 4.64
CA TRP A 24 -0.84 8.38 4.27
C TRP A 24 -1.14 7.94 2.83
N ALA A 25 -2.07 8.60 2.13
CA ALA A 25 -2.45 8.21 0.76
C ALA A 25 -1.34 8.49 -0.26
N ILE A 26 -0.36 9.32 0.12
CA ILE A 26 0.75 9.71 -0.73
C ILE A 26 1.82 8.61 -0.88
N LYS A 27 1.87 7.65 0.04
CA LYS A 27 2.92 6.62 0.12
C LYS A 27 3.20 5.88 -1.21
N PRO A 28 2.19 5.29 -1.90
CA PRO A 28 2.46 4.61 -3.17
C PRO A 28 2.92 5.56 -4.28
N TYR A 29 2.53 6.84 -4.22
CA TYR A 29 2.99 7.86 -5.16
C TYR A 29 4.45 8.24 -4.92
N ALA A 30 4.94 8.18 -3.68
CA ALA A 30 6.36 8.37 -3.39
C ALA A 30 7.22 7.29 -4.04
N ILE A 31 6.74 6.04 -4.01
CA ILE A 31 7.39 4.92 -4.70
C ILE A 31 7.33 5.13 -6.22
N LEU A 32 6.15 5.48 -6.75
CA LEU A 32 5.93 5.69 -8.18
C LEU A 32 6.80 6.82 -8.74
N GLY A 33 6.93 7.92 -8.00
CA GLY A 33 7.74 9.08 -8.37
C GLY A 33 9.24 8.90 -8.19
N SER A 34 9.68 7.83 -7.53
CA SER A 34 11.10 7.51 -7.43
C SER A 34 11.70 7.20 -8.81
N LYS A 35 13.03 7.18 -8.93
CA LYS A 35 13.73 6.75 -10.16
C LYS A 35 14.15 5.28 -10.15
N PHE A 36 13.89 4.57 -9.04
CA PHE A 36 14.39 3.22 -8.82
C PHE A 36 13.41 2.17 -9.33
N GLU A 37 13.95 1.13 -9.97
CA GLU A 37 13.18 -0.04 -10.38
C GLU A 37 12.79 -0.90 -9.17
N GLU A 38 13.68 -1.03 -8.19
CA GLU A 38 13.44 -1.74 -6.94
C GLU A 38 13.65 -0.76 -5.78
N ALA A 39 12.66 -0.63 -4.90
CA ALA A 39 12.64 0.37 -3.85
C ALA A 39 12.20 -0.23 -2.51
N ILE A 40 12.89 0.20 -1.44
CA ILE A 40 12.44 0.01 -0.06
C ILE A 40 11.81 1.33 0.38
N PHE A 41 10.50 1.33 0.55
CA PHE A 41 9.77 2.42 1.18
C PHE A 41 9.80 2.25 2.70
N ILE A 42 10.00 3.35 3.43
CA ILE A 42 9.94 3.40 4.89
C ILE A 42 9.23 4.67 5.36
N ASP A 43 8.40 4.57 6.39
CA ASP A 43 7.80 5.73 7.04
C ASP A 43 8.88 6.60 7.72
N ALA A 44 8.68 7.92 7.77
CA ALA A 44 9.64 8.87 8.34
C ALA A 44 9.88 8.68 9.86
N ASP A 45 9.01 7.95 10.54
CA ASP A 45 9.08 7.62 11.97
C ASP A 45 9.67 6.21 12.23
N SER A 46 10.22 5.58 11.19
CA SER A 46 10.73 4.21 11.23
C SER A 46 12.22 4.19 10.91
N TYR A 47 12.96 3.27 11.53
CA TYR A 47 14.38 3.08 11.30
C TYR A 47 14.74 1.59 11.29
N PHE A 48 15.71 1.21 10.45
CA PHE A 48 16.24 -0.15 10.42
C PHE A 48 17.38 -0.32 11.42
N LEU A 49 17.40 -1.47 12.10
CA LEU A 49 18.51 -1.86 12.99
C LEU A 49 19.61 -2.66 12.27
N ARG A 50 19.38 -3.00 11.00
CA ARG A 50 20.30 -3.72 10.12
C ARG A 50 20.21 -3.11 8.72
N THR A 51 21.30 -3.19 7.97
CA THR A 51 21.38 -2.95 6.52
C THR A 51 20.16 -3.56 5.80
N PRO A 52 19.24 -2.74 5.26
CA PRO A 52 17.93 -3.20 4.76
C PRO A 52 17.99 -3.95 3.42
N GLU A 53 19.13 -3.98 2.75
CA GLU A 53 19.37 -4.63 1.46
C GLU A 53 19.05 -6.13 1.51
N VAL A 54 19.16 -6.75 2.68
CA VAL A 54 18.79 -8.16 2.91
C VAL A 54 17.32 -8.46 2.61
N LEU A 55 16.47 -7.44 2.56
CA LEU A 55 15.06 -7.61 2.21
C LEU A 55 14.85 -7.94 0.73
N PHE A 56 15.81 -7.61 -0.14
CA PHE A 56 15.77 -8.00 -1.56
C PHE A 56 16.06 -9.50 -1.76
N ASP A 57 16.67 -10.16 -0.77
CA ASP A 57 16.94 -11.60 -0.80
C ASP A 57 15.77 -12.43 -0.27
N ASP A 58 14.67 -11.80 0.19
CA ASP A 58 13.51 -12.52 0.72
C ASP A 58 12.86 -13.39 -0.37
N PRO A 59 12.60 -14.69 -0.12
CA PRO A 59 11.99 -15.57 -1.12
C PRO A 59 10.64 -15.08 -1.65
N GLY A 60 9.84 -14.43 -0.81
CA GLY A 60 8.56 -13.84 -1.20
C GLY A 60 8.74 -12.63 -2.12
N TYR A 61 9.74 -11.79 -1.83
CA TYR A 61 10.13 -10.70 -2.73
C TYR A 61 10.60 -11.23 -4.08
N LEU A 62 11.54 -12.18 -4.08
CA LEU A 62 12.08 -12.76 -5.32
C LEU A 62 11.00 -13.40 -6.19
N ALA A 63 10.00 -14.04 -5.57
CA ALA A 63 8.91 -14.69 -6.28
C ALA A 63 7.87 -13.71 -6.86
N THR A 64 7.63 -12.57 -6.22
CA THR A 64 6.47 -11.70 -6.54
C THR A 64 6.83 -10.27 -6.94
N GLY A 65 8.05 -9.83 -6.65
CA GLY A 65 8.47 -8.44 -6.74
C GLY A 65 7.90 -7.55 -5.62
N GLY A 66 7.25 -8.11 -4.60
CA GLY A 66 6.69 -7.36 -3.48
C GLY A 66 6.93 -8.06 -2.13
N LEU A 67 7.40 -7.31 -1.14
CA LEU A 67 7.51 -7.77 0.25
C LEU A 67 6.62 -6.90 1.14
N PHE A 68 5.69 -7.56 1.83
CA PHE A 68 4.76 -6.95 2.75
C PHE A 68 4.83 -7.63 4.11
N PHE A 69 4.58 -6.85 5.16
CA PHE A 69 4.60 -7.33 6.53
C PHE A 69 3.20 -7.34 7.11
N TYR A 70 2.93 -8.31 7.98
CA TYR A 70 1.67 -8.35 8.73
C TYR A 70 1.56 -7.17 9.69
N ASP A 71 0.40 -6.51 9.70
CA ASP A 71 0.08 -5.58 10.78
C ASP A 71 -0.31 -6.34 12.06
N ARG A 72 -0.34 -5.59 13.17
CA ARG A 72 -0.82 -6.03 14.47
C ARG A 72 -2.26 -6.53 14.35
N THR A 73 -2.59 -7.54 15.14
CA THR A 73 -3.96 -8.02 15.27
C THR A 73 -4.76 -7.02 16.08
N ILE A 74 -5.52 -6.15 15.41
CA ILE A 74 -6.32 -5.09 16.03
C ILE A 74 -7.74 -5.12 15.49
N THR A 75 -8.70 -4.69 16.31
CA THR A 75 -10.13 -4.63 15.93
C THR A 75 -10.67 -5.97 15.39
N PRO A 76 -10.67 -7.03 16.21
CA PRO A 76 -11.26 -8.31 15.80
C PRO A 76 -12.76 -8.14 15.51
N GLY A 77 -13.28 -8.94 14.58
CA GLY A 77 -14.68 -8.88 14.14
C GLY A 77 -14.99 -7.73 13.18
N TRP A 78 -13.99 -7.00 12.69
CA TRP A 78 -14.22 -5.97 11.67
C TRP A 78 -14.65 -6.58 10.33
N ARG A 79 -15.85 -6.20 9.85
CA ARG A 79 -16.47 -6.79 8.66
C ARG A 79 -16.55 -5.87 7.44
N LYS A 80 -16.42 -4.56 7.65
CA LYS A 80 -16.65 -3.54 6.62
C LYS A 80 -15.79 -3.72 5.37
N GLY A 81 -14.49 -3.99 5.51
CA GLY A 81 -13.60 -4.21 4.35
C GLY A 81 -13.87 -5.52 3.62
N PRO A 82 -13.90 -6.68 4.30
CA PRO A 82 -14.26 -7.93 3.65
C PRO A 82 -15.62 -7.88 2.93
N GLU A 83 -16.62 -7.24 3.52
CA GLU A 83 -17.94 -7.06 2.90
C GLU A 83 -17.88 -6.13 1.69
N TRP A 84 -17.15 -5.02 1.79
CA TRP A 84 -16.89 -4.14 0.65
C TRP A 84 -16.22 -4.89 -0.51
N ILE A 85 -15.22 -5.74 -0.23
CA ILE A 85 -14.54 -6.53 -1.26
C ILE A 85 -15.50 -7.55 -1.87
N ARG A 86 -16.30 -8.26 -1.07
CA ARG A 86 -17.32 -9.20 -1.59
C ARG A 86 -18.34 -8.51 -2.50
N ALA A 87 -18.74 -7.29 -2.16
CA ALA A 87 -19.71 -6.53 -2.95
C ALA A 87 -19.15 -6.01 -4.28
N ASN A 88 -17.85 -5.69 -4.33
CA ASN A 88 -17.23 -5.03 -5.49
C ASN A 88 -16.36 -5.96 -6.35
N ILE A 89 -15.97 -7.13 -5.84
CA ILE A 89 -15.16 -8.12 -6.56
C ILE A 89 -15.93 -9.44 -6.66
N PRO A 90 -16.76 -9.62 -7.72
CA PRO A 90 -17.64 -10.78 -7.84
C PRO A 90 -16.88 -12.10 -8.05
N PHE A 91 -15.68 -12.03 -8.64
CA PHE A 91 -14.81 -13.19 -8.88
C PHE A 91 -13.49 -12.98 -8.15
N MET A 92 -13.36 -13.61 -6.97
CA MET A 92 -12.15 -13.56 -6.15
C MET A 92 -11.35 -14.85 -6.27
N SER A 93 -10.03 -14.72 -6.15
CA SER A 93 -9.15 -15.86 -5.92
C SER A 93 -9.32 -16.39 -4.48
N ASN A 94 -8.59 -17.45 -4.14
CA ASN A 94 -8.58 -18.00 -2.78
C ASN A 94 -7.76 -17.14 -1.79
N ILE A 95 -7.01 -16.15 -2.30
CA ILE A 95 -6.09 -15.33 -1.48
C ILE A 95 -6.84 -14.52 -0.41
N PRO A 96 -7.90 -13.76 -0.72
CA PRO A 96 -8.64 -13.04 0.30
C PRO A 96 -9.20 -13.98 1.37
N GLN A 97 -9.78 -15.13 1.00
CA GLN A 97 -10.32 -16.08 1.99
C GLN A 97 -9.26 -16.62 2.97
N ALA A 98 -8.01 -16.69 2.53
CA ALA A 98 -6.87 -17.09 3.35
C ALA A 98 -6.30 -15.94 4.21
N SER A 99 -6.78 -14.70 4.08
CA SER A 99 -6.27 -13.55 4.84
C SER A 99 -6.89 -13.46 6.24
N ARG A 100 -6.15 -12.87 7.19
CA ARG A 100 -6.61 -12.68 8.58
C ARG A 100 -7.77 -11.70 8.65
N SER A 101 -7.75 -10.67 7.81
CA SER A 101 -8.77 -9.64 7.69
C SER A 101 -10.10 -10.19 7.17
N PHE A 102 -10.08 -11.03 6.14
CA PHE A 102 -11.29 -11.66 5.61
C PHE A 102 -11.93 -12.68 6.56
N ARG A 103 -11.10 -13.31 7.40
CA ARG A 103 -11.56 -14.16 8.52
C ARG A 103 -12.02 -13.36 9.74
N GLY A 104 -11.94 -12.03 9.71
CA GLY A 104 -12.35 -11.17 10.83
C GLY A 104 -11.40 -11.22 12.03
N THR A 105 -10.18 -11.74 11.87
CA THR A 105 -9.17 -11.79 12.94
C THR A 105 -8.59 -10.41 13.24
N THR A 106 -8.47 -9.53 12.23
CA THR A 106 -7.92 -8.17 12.35
C THR A 106 -8.57 -7.23 11.33
N SER A 107 -8.62 -5.92 11.59
CA SER A 107 -9.05 -4.93 10.59
C SER A 107 -7.98 -4.62 9.55
N HIS A 108 -6.70 -4.85 9.85
CA HIS A 108 -5.57 -4.54 8.96
C HIS A 108 -4.73 -5.78 8.69
N GLU A 109 -4.61 -6.15 7.41
CA GLU A 109 -3.77 -7.27 7.00
C GLU A 109 -2.30 -6.89 6.99
N HIS A 110 -1.98 -5.78 6.32
CA HIS A 110 -0.62 -5.36 6.00
C HIS A 110 -0.24 -4.07 6.72
N LYS A 111 0.99 -4.04 7.25
CA LYS A 111 1.62 -2.84 7.77
C LYS A 111 2.22 -2.05 6.60
N SER A 112 1.83 -0.79 6.46
CA SER A 112 2.31 0.10 5.37
C SER A 112 3.54 0.93 5.74
N GLY A 113 4.20 0.61 6.86
CA GLY A 113 5.35 1.39 7.34
C GLY A 113 6.67 1.01 6.68
N VAL A 114 6.77 -0.20 6.15
CA VAL A 114 7.86 -0.64 5.29
C VAL A 114 7.26 -1.48 4.17
N VAL A 115 7.67 -1.20 2.94
CA VAL A 115 7.27 -1.97 1.75
C VAL A 115 8.48 -2.11 0.85
N VAL A 116 8.78 -3.33 0.39
CA VAL A 116 9.78 -3.54 -0.67
C VAL A 116 9.05 -3.89 -1.94
N ILE A 117 9.37 -3.19 -3.03
CA ILE A 117 8.62 -3.34 -4.27
C ILE A 117 9.50 -3.12 -5.49
N ARG A 118 9.33 -3.99 -6.47
CA ARG A 118 9.76 -3.80 -7.85
C ARG A 118 8.68 -3.02 -8.59
N ARG A 119 9.08 -2.12 -9.49
CA ARG A 119 8.19 -1.26 -10.26
C ARG A 119 7.35 -2.07 -11.24
N LEU A 120 6.21 -2.50 -10.76
CA LEU A 120 5.24 -3.27 -11.54
C LEU A 120 4.04 -2.37 -11.92
N PRO A 121 3.34 -2.66 -13.04
CA PRO A 121 2.11 -1.97 -13.40
C PRO A 121 1.05 -1.97 -12.28
N ALA A 122 1.07 -2.99 -11.41
CA ALA A 122 0.23 -3.07 -10.21
C ALA A 122 0.38 -1.86 -9.28
N LEU A 123 1.55 -1.21 -9.23
CA LEU A 123 1.77 0.00 -8.43
C LEU A 123 0.87 1.17 -8.90
N ILE A 124 0.58 1.26 -10.20
CA ILE A 124 -0.34 2.26 -10.74
C ILE A 124 -1.76 2.00 -10.23
N SER A 125 -2.19 0.74 -10.18
CA SER A 125 -3.49 0.36 -9.58
C SER A 125 -3.55 0.71 -8.10
N VAL A 126 -2.46 0.48 -7.35
CA VAL A 126 -2.37 0.88 -5.93
C VAL A 126 -2.46 2.40 -5.80
N CYS A 127 -1.76 3.16 -6.63
CA CYS A 127 -1.88 4.63 -6.66
C CYS A 127 -3.32 5.05 -6.93
N LYS A 128 -3.96 4.50 -7.96
CA LYS A 128 -5.35 4.79 -8.31
C LYS A 128 -6.33 4.49 -7.17
N MET A 129 -6.14 3.42 -6.42
CA MET A 129 -6.98 3.12 -5.25
C MET A 129 -6.70 4.05 -4.05
N ASN A 130 -5.58 4.77 -4.05
CA ASN A 130 -5.22 5.73 -3.01
C ASN A 130 -5.55 7.20 -3.36
N SER A 131 -5.85 7.54 -4.61
CA SER A 131 -6.33 8.89 -4.93
C SER A 131 -7.62 9.22 -4.19
N PHE A 132 -7.81 10.51 -3.93
CA PHE A 132 -8.92 11.00 -3.13
C PHE A 132 -10.28 10.54 -3.66
N TRP A 133 -10.50 10.65 -4.98
CA TRP A 133 -11.79 10.37 -5.59
C TRP A 133 -12.19 8.89 -5.48
N GLU A 134 -11.26 7.98 -5.70
CA GLU A 134 -11.50 6.53 -5.61
C GLU A 134 -11.76 6.13 -4.17
N ARG A 135 -10.98 6.65 -3.20
CA ARG A 135 -11.27 6.40 -1.79
C ARG A 135 -12.63 6.97 -1.39
N TYR A 136 -12.93 8.20 -1.81
CA TYR A 136 -14.18 8.87 -1.45
C TYR A 136 -15.40 8.18 -2.05
N LEU A 137 -15.41 7.98 -3.37
CA LEU A 137 -16.54 7.42 -4.10
C LEU A 137 -16.67 5.92 -3.86
N SER A 138 -15.57 5.19 -3.98
CA SER A 138 -15.62 3.73 -3.99
C SER A 138 -15.54 3.14 -2.60
N VAL A 139 -14.84 3.74 -1.64
CA VAL A 139 -14.63 3.16 -0.29
C VAL A 139 -15.47 3.84 0.79
N TYR A 140 -15.61 5.17 0.77
CA TYR A 140 -16.31 5.90 1.84
C TYR A 140 -17.81 6.10 1.58
N GLN A 141 -18.21 6.47 0.35
CA GLN A 141 -19.62 6.74 0.03
C GLN A 141 -20.47 5.49 -0.20
N THR A 142 -19.91 4.42 -0.73
CA THR A 142 -20.60 3.12 -0.93
C THR A 142 -21.11 2.48 0.36
N ASN A 143 -20.64 2.95 1.52
CA ASN A 143 -21.10 2.49 2.84
C ASN A 143 -22.30 3.27 3.40
N VAL A 144 -22.94 4.14 2.61
CA VAL A 144 -24.11 4.94 3.02
C VAL A 144 -25.41 4.46 2.36
N LEU A 145 -25.37 3.41 1.54
CA LEU A 145 -26.50 2.98 0.70
C LEU A 145 -26.87 1.50 0.85
N TYR A 146 -26.87 0.94 2.06
CA TYR A 146 -27.63 -0.29 2.39
C TYR A 146 -27.97 -0.34 3.88
#